data_AF-A0A075MWG2-F1
#
_entry.id   AF-A0A075MWG2-F1
#
_cell.length_a   1.000
_cell.length_b   1.000
_cell.length_c   1.000
_cell.angle_alpha   90.00
_cell.angle_beta   90.00
_cell.angle_gamma   90.00
#
_symmetry.space_group_name_H-M   'P 1'
#
loop_
_entity.id
_entity.type
_entity.pdbx_description
1 polymer ?
#
loop_
_entity_poly.entity_id
_entity_poly.type
_entity_poly.pdbx_seq_one_letter_code
_entity_poly.pdbx_strand_id
1 'polypeptide(L)' 'MTRETLYERLGSFGVDTAFIKKLNFTDDELAAFVDKLAEVMKNHRP' A
#
# COMPACT_ATOMS: atom_id res chain seq x y z
N MET A 1 8.23 -10.07 3.60
CA MET A 1 7.88 -8.65 3.85
C MET A 1 6.80 -8.65 4.92
N THR A 2 6.93 -7.88 6.00
CA THR A 2 5.95 -7.90 7.10
C THR A 2 4.82 -6.90 6.84
N ARG A 3 3.65 -7.14 7.46
CA ARG A 3 2.46 -6.30 7.33
C ARG A 3 2.72 -4.84 7.72
N GLU A 4 3.58 -4.62 8.71
CA GLU A 4 4.03 -3.28 9.12
C GLU A 4 4.78 -2.55 8.01
N THR A 5 5.72 -3.22 7.32
CA THR A 5 6.47 -2.61 6.21
C THR A 5 5.55 -2.24 5.03
N LEU A 6 4.46 -2.98 4.80
CA LEU A 6 3.47 -2.64 3.79
C LEU A 6 2.69 -1.38 4.17
N TYR A 7 2.28 -1.24 5.43
CA TYR A 7 1.63 -0.02 5.92
C TYR A 7 2.56 1.20 5.87
N GLU A 8 3.84 1.05 6.24
CA GLU A 8 4.81 2.14 6.13
C GLU A 8 4.99 2.60 4.68
N ARG A 9 5.07 1.66 3.72
CA ARG A 9 5.10 2.01 2.29
C ARG A 9 3.87 2.78 1.88
N LEU A 10 2.67 2.32 2.27
CA LEU A 10 1.41 3.01 1.99
C LEU A 10 1.41 4.43 2.53
N GLY A 11 1.87 4.62 3.78
CA GLY A 11 2.04 5.96 4.36
C GLY A 11 3.01 6.83 3.55
N SER A 12 4.11 6.26 3.06
CA SER A 12 5.07 6.98 2.20
C SER A 12 4.49 7.37 0.83
N PHE A 13 3.48 6.66 0.35
CA PHE A 13 2.73 7.02 -0.86
C PHE A 13 1.60 8.03 -0.57
N GLY A 14 1.42 8.46 0.68
CA GLY A 14 0.34 9.36 1.09
C GLY A 14 -1.01 8.66 1.32
N VAL A 15 -1.02 7.33 1.37
CA VAL A 15 -2.23 6.56 1.67
C VAL A 15 -2.48 6.54 3.17
N ASP A 16 -3.73 6.82 3.55
CA ASP A 16 -4.17 6.76 4.93
C ASP A 16 -4.19 5.31 5.43
N THR A 17 -3.18 4.94 6.23
CA THR A 17 -3.05 3.57 6.75
C THR A 17 -4.17 3.19 7.71
N ALA A 18 -4.84 4.16 8.34
CA ALA A 18 -5.99 3.89 9.21
C ALA A 18 -7.22 3.44 8.39
N PHE A 19 -7.43 4.01 7.22
CA PHE A 19 -8.43 3.55 6.24
C PHE A 19 -8.12 2.14 5.75
N ILE A 20 -6.86 1.85 5.40
CA ILE A 20 -6.45 0.50 4.96
C ILE A 20 -6.60 -0.53 6.08
N LYS A 21 -6.35 -0.16 7.34
CA LYS A 21 -6.63 -1.02 8.50
C LYS A 21 -8.14 -1.28 8.67
N LYS A 22 -9.00 -0.32 8.37
CA LYS A 22 -10.47 -0.50 8.40
C LYS A 22 -11.01 -1.41 7.30
N LEU A 23 -10.33 -1.47 6.15
CA LEU A 23 -10.69 -2.38 5.06
C LEU A 23 -10.41 -3.86 5.39
N ASN A 24 -9.69 -4.12 6.49
CA ASN A 24 -9.42 -5.46 7.00
C ASN A 24 -8.83 -6.40 5.95
N PHE A 25 -7.97 -5.86 5.08
CA PHE A 25 -7.28 -6.62 4.05
C PHE A 25 -6.48 -7.78 4.64
N THR A 26 -6.48 -8.89 3.90
CA THR A 26 -5.53 -9.96 4.10
C THR A 26 -4.12 -9.51 3.74
N ASP A 27 -3.10 -10.22 4.25
CA ASP A 27 -1.70 -9.93 3.93
C ASP A 27 -1.41 -9.97 2.42
N ASP A 28 -2.10 -10.84 1.68
CA ASP A 28 -1.96 -10.98 0.23
C ASP A 28 -2.59 -9.79 -0.52
N GLU A 29 -3.79 -9.39 -0.14
CA GLU A 29 -4.46 -8.20 -0.72
C GLU A 29 -3.70 -6.92 -0.41
N LEU A 30 -3.18 -6.79 0.81
CA LEU A 30 -2.37 -5.64 1.20
C LEU A 30 -1.09 -5.58 0.35
N ALA A 31 -0.44 -6.72 0.13
CA ALA A 31 0.74 -6.79 -0.73
C ALA A 31 0.41 -6.41 -2.18
N ALA A 32 -0.66 -6.97 -2.75
CA ALA A 32 -1.11 -6.64 -4.10
C ALA A 32 -1.50 -5.16 -4.26
N PHE A 33 -2.11 -4.56 -3.24
CA PHE A 33 -2.46 -3.14 -3.23
C PHE A 33 -1.22 -2.25 -3.24
N VAL A 34 -0.24 -2.55 -2.38
CA VAL A 34 1.05 -1.82 -2.34
C VAL A 34 1.78 -1.95 -3.67
N ASP A 35 1.78 -3.14 -4.28
CA ASP A 35 2.47 -3.39 -5.55
C ASP A 35 1.84 -2.59 -6.69
N LYS A 36 0.50 -2.62 -6.82
CA LYS A 36 -0.25 -1.79 -7.77
C LYS A 36 0.00 -0.30 -7.55
N LEU A 37 0.00 0.15 -6.30
CA LEU A 37 0.22 1.56 -5.98
C LEU A 37 1.64 2.00 -6.39
N ALA A 38 2.63 1.15 -6.16
CA ALA A 38 4.00 1.38 -6.59
C ALA A 38 4.12 1.42 -8.14
N GLU A 39 3.39 0.56 -8.85
CA GLU A 39 3.34 0.56 -10.31
C GLU A 39 2.69 1.85 -10.85
N VAL A 40 1.57 2.28 -10.26
CA VAL A 40 0.90 3.54 -10.62
C VAL A 40 1.82 4.74 -10.38
N MET A 41 2.52 4.79 -9.23
CA MET A 41 3.46 5.86 -8.92
C MET A 41 4.67 5.88 -9.87
N LYS A 42 5.14 4.71 -10.32
CA LYS A 42 6.19 4.62 -11.35
C LYS A 42 5.72 5.09 -12.72
N ASN A 43 4.48 4.78 -13.10
CA ASN A 43 3.87 5.20 -14.36
C ASN A 43 3.42 6.67 -14.35
N HIS A 44 3.31 7.29 -13.17
CA HIS A 44 2.98 8.72 -13.01
C HIS A 44 4.22 9.64 -13.11
N ARG A 45 5.21 9.25 -13.91
CA ARG A 45 6.36 10.08 -14.26
C ARG A 45 6.05 10.76 -15.60
N PRO A 46 5.81 12.09 -15.65
CA PRO A 46 5.69 12.83 -16.91
C PRO A 46 7.01 12.83 -17.71
#